data_AF-A0A4P6EPD1-F1
#
_entry.id   AF-A0A4P6EPD1-F1
#
_cell.length_a   1.000
_cell.length_b   1.000
_cell.length_c   1.000
_cell.angle_alpha   90.00
_cell.angle_beta   90.00
_cell.angle_gamma   90.00
#
_symmetry.space_group_name_H-M   'P 1'
#
loop_
_entity.id
_entity.type
_entity.pdbx_description
1 polymer ?
#
loop_
_entity_poly.entity_id
_entity_poly.type
_entity_poly.pdbx_seq_one_letter_code
_entity_poly.pdbx_strand_id
1 'polypeptide(L)'
;MVRTAAEGASEDELKADVERLQAQWNAISAKAGKSSTSAPALLQGEPDLAIRVVRDIFNDDFTSLIVQGDGAWQEVSTYVEELAPDLRERVTKWAEPTDAFAVHRVDEQLAKGMDRKVWLPSGGSLVIDRTEAMTVIDVNTGKFTGAGGTLEETVTRNNLEAAEEIVRQLRLRDIGGIIVIDFIDMVLESNRDLVLRRLVECLGRDRTKHQVAEVTSLGLVQMTRKRVGQGLVEAFSETCEHCKGRGFIVHTEPLEKGGSGHAETPDAGAAAGDAKRTRRKRATRSAEPVPHLELPKLPEGNSPEREAVKATLATIAAAAAHAHDQAAMPPADAEA
;
A
#
# COMPACT_ATOMS: atom_id res chain seq x y z
N MET A 1 -16.81 9.85 -6.56
CA MET A 1 -15.39 9.83 -6.99
C MET A 1 -15.29 8.86 -8.14
N VAL A 2 -14.80 9.28 -9.30
CA VAL A 2 -14.53 8.37 -10.43
C VAL A 2 -13.22 7.65 -10.15
N ARG A 3 -13.16 6.34 -10.39
CA ARG A 3 -11.96 5.52 -10.17
C ARG A 3 -11.06 5.57 -11.41
N THR A 4 -9.76 5.35 -11.25
CA THR A 4 -8.83 5.16 -12.38
C THR A 4 -9.21 3.97 -13.26
N ALA A 5 -9.84 2.93 -12.68
CA ALA A 5 -10.38 1.79 -13.42
C ALA A 5 -11.53 2.16 -14.38
N ALA A 6 -12.06 3.38 -14.33
CA ALA A 6 -13.07 3.86 -15.27
C ALA A 6 -12.46 4.57 -16.49
N GLU A 7 -11.13 4.55 -16.64
CA GLU A 7 -10.47 5.06 -17.85
C GLU A 7 -10.91 4.22 -19.07
N GLY A 8 -11.50 4.88 -20.07
CA GLY A 8 -12.03 4.22 -21.26
C GLY A 8 -13.50 3.78 -21.17
N ALA A 9 -14.14 3.87 -19.99
CA ALA A 9 -15.55 3.54 -19.83
C ALA A 9 -16.46 4.58 -20.51
N SER A 10 -17.51 4.09 -21.17
CA SER A 10 -18.56 4.89 -21.79
C SER A 10 -19.50 5.51 -20.74
N GLU A 11 -20.23 6.56 -21.15
CA GLU A 11 -21.21 7.22 -20.28
C GLU A 11 -22.31 6.26 -19.82
N ASP A 12 -22.74 5.34 -20.68
CA ASP A 12 -23.78 4.36 -20.36
C ASP A 12 -23.30 3.35 -19.29
N GLU A 13 -22.05 2.90 -19.37
CA GLU A 13 -21.45 2.02 -18.36
C GLU A 13 -21.31 2.74 -17.01
N LEU A 14 -20.88 4.01 -17.02
CA LEU A 14 -20.80 4.81 -15.80
C LEU A 14 -22.18 5.02 -15.17
N LYS A 15 -23.21 5.24 -15.98
CA LYS A 15 -24.58 5.40 -15.52
C LYS A 15 -25.12 4.11 -14.89
N ALA A 16 -24.89 2.97 -15.55
CA ALA A 16 -25.26 1.66 -15.03
C ALA A 16 -24.59 1.39 -13.67
N ASP A 17 -23.31 1.73 -13.50
CA ASP A 17 -22.60 1.57 -12.23
C ASP A 17 -23.19 2.46 -11.12
N VAL A 18 -23.53 3.72 -11.43
CA VAL A 18 -24.18 4.63 -10.47
C VAL A 18 -25.55 4.11 -10.04
N GLU A 19 -26.38 3.65 -10.99
CA GLU A 19 -27.70 3.09 -10.70
C GLU A 19 -27.60 1.85 -9.81
N ARG A 20 -26.60 0.98 -10.08
CA ARG A 20 -26.30 -0.20 -9.27
C ARG A 20 -25.87 0.18 -7.83
N LEU A 21 -24.97 1.15 -7.68
CA LEU A 21 -24.54 1.65 -6.38
C LEU A 21 -25.71 2.27 -5.59
N GLN A 22 -26.61 2.97 -6.27
CA GLN A 22 -27.83 3.51 -5.66
C GLN A 22 -28.78 2.40 -5.22
N ALA A 23 -28.97 1.35 -6.02
CA ALA A 23 -29.78 0.20 -5.65
C ALA A 23 -29.20 -0.54 -4.43
N GLN A 24 -27.87 -0.73 -4.40
CA GLN A 24 -27.17 -1.31 -3.25
C GLN A 24 -27.36 -0.45 -1.99
N TRP A 25 -27.21 0.87 -2.11
CA TRP A 25 -27.45 1.80 -1.01
C TRP A 25 -28.89 1.72 -0.47
N ASN A 26 -29.87 1.65 -1.37
CA ASN A 26 -31.28 1.53 -1.01
C ASN A 26 -31.54 0.21 -0.27
N ALA A 27 -30.94 -0.90 -0.71
CA ALA A 27 -31.05 -2.19 -0.05
C ALA A 27 -30.44 -2.18 1.38
N ILE A 28 -29.27 -1.56 1.54
CA ILE A 28 -28.61 -1.37 2.85
C ILE A 28 -29.50 -0.52 3.77
N SER A 29 -30.02 0.60 3.25
CA SER A 29 -30.89 1.52 4.00
C SER A 29 -32.18 0.83 4.45
N ALA A 30 -32.79 0.05 3.56
CA ALA A 30 -33.99 -0.73 3.88
C ALA A 30 -33.70 -1.81 4.94
N LYS A 31 -32.55 -2.50 4.86
CA LYS A 31 -32.15 -3.50 5.87
C LYS A 31 -31.87 -2.86 7.23
N ALA A 32 -31.32 -1.64 7.25
CA ALA A 32 -31.10 -0.86 8.45
C ALA A 32 -32.42 -0.38 9.09
N GLY A 33 -33.41 0.01 8.28
CA GLY A 33 -34.70 0.51 8.73
C GLY A 33 -35.71 -0.57 9.16
N LYS A 34 -35.41 -1.86 8.95
CA LYS A 34 -36.28 -2.97 9.38
C LYS A 34 -36.26 -3.12 10.90
N SER A 35 -37.44 -3.16 11.51
CA SER A 35 -37.59 -3.39 12.96
C SER A 35 -37.03 -4.73 13.44
N SER A 36 -36.89 -5.72 12.55
CA SER A 36 -36.28 -7.02 12.83
C SER A 36 -34.75 -6.99 12.91
N THR A 37 -34.12 -5.88 12.53
CA THR A 37 -32.65 -5.71 12.57
C THR A 37 -32.28 -5.00 13.88
N SER A 38 -31.97 -5.75 14.94
CA SER A 38 -31.47 -5.14 16.20
C SER A 38 -29.95 -4.98 16.16
N ALA A 39 -29.44 -3.84 16.60
CA ALA A 39 -28.00 -3.61 16.67
C ALA A 39 -27.32 -4.47 17.75
N PRO A 40 -26.07 -4.95 17.53
CA PRO A 40 -25.29 -4.83 16.30
C PRO A 40 -25.68 -5.88 15.24
N ALA A 41 -25.82 -5.46 13.99
CA ALA A 41 -26.16 -6.35 12.87
C ALA A 41 -25.34 -6.03 11.62
N LEU A 42 -24.86 -7.06 10.92
CA LEU A 42 -24.16 -6.93 9.65
C LEU A 42 -25.15 -6.57 8.54
N LEU A 43 -25.11 -5.31 8.09
CA LEU A 43 -25.94 -4.83 6.98
C LEU A 43 -25.36 -5.27 5.64
N GLN A 44 -24.07 -5.02 5.44
CA GLN A 44 -23.30 -5.37 4.24
C GLN A 44 -21.87 -5.74 4.67
N GLY A 45 -21.43 -6.95 4.30
CA GLY A 45 -20.03 -7.34 4.42
C GLY A 45 -19.21 -6.79 3.27
N GLU A 46 -17.89 -6.64 3.48
CA GLU A 46 -17.00 -6.46 2.34
C GLU A 46 -17.05 -7.72 1.46
N PRO A 47 -16.97 -7.55 0.12
CA PRO A 47 -16.84 -8.68 -0.77
C PRO A 47 -15.64 -9.53 -0.40
N ASP A 48 -15.71 -10.82 -0.73
CA ASP A 48 -14.58 -11.72 -0.59
C ASP A 48 -13.33 -11.19 -1.32
N LEU A 49 -12.15 -11.60 -0.87
CA LEU A 49 -10.87 -11.18 -1.42
C LEU A 49 -10.80 -11.40 -2.93
N ALA A 50 -11.35 -12.51 -3.44
CA ALA A 50 -11.38 -12.81 -4.87
C ALA A 50 -12.13 -11.73 -5.66
N ILE A 51 -13.33 -11.35 -5.20
CA ILE A 51 -14.14 -10.30 -5.85
C ILE A 51 -13.42 -8.94 -5.76
N ARG A 52 -12.79 -8.64 -4.62
CA ARG A 52 -12.04 -7.39 -4.44
C ARG A 52 -10.88 -7.30 -5.43
N VAL A 53 -10.12 -8.38 -5.59
CA VAL A 53 -9.01 -8.48 -6.55
C VAL A 53 -9.52 -8.31 -7.97
N VAL A 54 -10.60 -8.97 -8.37
CA VAL A 54 -11.16 -8.82 -9.72
C VAL A 54 -11.59 -7.37 -9.95
N ARG A 55 -12.37 -6.76 -9.05
CA ARG A 55 -12.83 -5.37 -9.18
C ARG A 55 -11.70 -4.35 -9.29
N ASP A 56 -10.65 -4.53 -8.49
CA ASP A 56 -9.60 -3.52 -8.36
C ASP A 56 -8.40 -3.81 -9.29
N ILE A 57 -8.28 -5.04 -9.82
CA ILE A 57 -7.16 -5.49 -10.63
C ILE A 57 -7.52 -5.76 -12.09
N PHE A 58 -8.58 -6.53 -12.33
CA PHE A 58 -8.92 -7.06 -13.64
C PHE A 58 -9.50 -5.98 -14.55
N ASN A 59 -8.87 -5.78 -15.71
CA ASN A 59 -9.24 -4.81 -16.73
C ASN A 59 -8.87 -5.37 -18.13
N ASP A 60 -9.06 -4.58 -19.17
CA ASP A 60 -8.75 -4.97 -20.56
C ASP A 60 -7.27 -5.25 -20.86
N ASP A 61 -6.34 -4.88 -19.96
CA ASP A 61 -4.93 -5.20 -20.12
C ASP A 61 -4.64 -6.69 -19.84
N PHE A 62 -5.57 -7.41 -19.20
CA PHE A 62 -5.41 -8.82 -18.87
C PHE A 62 -5.93 -9.70 -20.00
N THR A 63 -5.09 -10.60 -20.51
CA THR A 63 -5.49 -11.55 -21.56
C THR A 63 -6.43 -12.63 -21.06
N SER A 64 -6.27 -13.09 -19.80
CA SER A 64 -7.05 -14.19 -19.23
C SER A 64 -7.07 -14.10 -17.69
N LEU A 65 -8.18 -14.51 -17.09
CA LEU A 65 -8.36 -14.77 -15.67
C LEU A 65 -8.70 -16.25 -15.48
N ILE A 66 -7.83 -16.98 -14.78
CA ILE A 66 -8.01 -18.41 -14.51
C ILE A 66 -8.43 -18.56 -13.04
N VAL A 67 -9.54 -19.26 -12.79
CA VAL A 67 -10.07 -19.46 -11.44
C VAL A 67 -10.18 -20.96 -11.14
N GLN A 68 -9.52 -21.40 -10.08
CA GLN A 68 -9.61 -22.76 -9.56
C GLN A 68 -10.55 -22.83 -8.36
N GLY A 69 -11.37 -23.88 -8.32
CA GLY A 69 -12.35 -24.13 -7.25
C GLY A 69 -13.78 -23.69 -7.61
N ASP A 70 -14.76 -24.50 -7.22
CA ASP A 70 -16.17 -24.29 -7.61
C ASP A 70 -16.79 -23.04 -6.97
N GLY A 71 -16.52 -22.80 -5.68
CA GLY A 71 -17.03 -21.63 -4.95
C GLY A 71 -16.49 -20.32 -5.52
N ALA A 72 -15.16 -20.21 -5.65
CA ALA A 72 -14.50 -19.05 -6.22
C ALA A 72 -14.94 -18.79 -7.67
N TRP A 73 -15.07 -19.84 -8.49
CA TRP A 73 -15.59 -19.70 -9.85
C TRP A 73 -17.00 -19.11 -9.87
N GLN A 74 -17.91 -19.63 -9.05
CA GLN A 74 -19.30 -19.15 -9.02
C GLN A 74 -19.39 -17.69 -8.59
N GLU A 75 -18.63 -17.29 -7.58
CA GLU A 75 -18.58 -15.90 -7.11
C GLU A 75 -18.00 -14.96 -8.15
N VAL A 76 -16.85 -15.31 -8.74
CA VAL A 76 -16.15 -14.46 -9.72
C VAL A 76 -16.94 -14.36 -11.03
N SER A 77 -17.45 -15.48 -11.55
CA SER A 77 -18.21 -15.47 -12.81
C SER A 77 -19.50 -14.67 -12.70
N THR A 78 -20.27 -14.83 -11.61
CA THR A 78 -21.47 -14.03 -11.35
C THR A 78 -21.13 -12.54 -11.30
N TYR A 79 -20.05 -12.19 -10.58
CA TYR A 79 -19.62 -10.79 -10.46
C TYR A 79 -19.23 -10.17 -11.81
N VAL A 80 -18.47 -10.89 -12.64
CA VAL A 80 -18.04 -10.40 -13.95
C VAL A 80 -19.24 -10.30 -14.91
N GLU A 81 -20.18 -11.25 -14.88
CA GLU A 81 -21.40 -11.20 -15.69
C GLU A 81 -22.27 -9.98 -15.35
N GLU A 82 -22.32 -9.59 -14.08
CA GLU A 82 -23.11 -8.44 -13.64
C GLU A 82 -22.43 -7.08 -13.87
N LEU A 83 -21.10 -6.99 -13.74
CA LEU A 83 -20.39 -5.70 -13.75
C LEU A 83 -19.52 -5.44 -14.98
N ALA A 84 -19.02 -6.48 -15.65
CA ALA A 84 -18.09 -6.35 -16.77
C ALA A 84 -18.32 -7.48 -17.79
N PRO A 85 -19.50 -7.53 -18.44
CA PRO A 85 -19.84 -8.61 -19.37
C PRO A 85 -18.84 -8.73 -20.53
N ASP A 86 -18.20 -7.63 -20.91
CA ASP A 86 -17.17 -7.60 -21.97
C ASP A 86 -15.89 -8.37 -21.59
N LEU A 87 -15.61 -8.50 -20.29
CA LEU A 87 -14.46 -9.27 -19.80
C LEU A 87 -14.79 -10.75 -19.61
N ARG A 88 -16.06 -11.17 -19.74
CA ARG A 88 -16.52 -12.54 -19.48
C ARG A 88 -15.77 -13.59 -20.29
N GLU A 89 -15.50 -13.32 -21.55
CA GLU A 89 -14.81 -14.27 -22.45
C GLU A 89 -13.36 -14.56 -22.00
N ARG A 90 -12.79 -13.67 -21.20
CA ARG A 90 -11.43 -13.81 -20.67
C ARG A 90 -11.38 -14.60 -19.36
N VAL A 91 -12.54 -14.91 -18.76
CA VAL A 91 -12.63 -15.62 -17.48
C VAL A 91 -12.82 -17.11 -17.74
N THR A 92 -11.87 -17.93 -17.31
CA THR A 92 -11.85 -19.37 -17.57
C THR A 92 -11.75 -20.16 -16.27
N LYS A 93 -12.54 -21.25 -16.20
CA LYS A 93 -12.51 -22.15 -15.06
C LYS A 93 -11.37 -23.14 -15.22
N TRP A 94 -10.55 -23.27 -14.20
CA TRP A 94 -9.55 -24.33 -14.13
C TRP A 94 -10.24 -25.67 -13.94
N ALA A 95 -10.05 -26.57 -14.90
CA ALA A 95 -10.70 -27.89 -14.92
C ALA A 95 -9.74 -29.04 -14.60
N GLU A 96 -8.43 -28.77 -14.56
CA GLU A 96 -7.45 -29.81 -14.28
C GLU A 96 -7.43 -30.17 -12.78
N PRO A 97 -7.15 -31.44 -12.44
CA PRO A 97 -7.03 -31.86 -11.04
C PRO A 97 -5.73 -31.37 -10.38
N THR A 98 -4.76 -30.93 -11.18
CA THR A 98 -3.51 -30.33 -10.76
C THR A 98 -3.74 -28.91 -10.23
N ASP A 99 -2.87 -28.46 -9.33
CA ASP A 99 -2.90 -27.09 -8.83
C ASP A 99 -2.52 -26.08 -9.93
N ALA A 100 -3.34 -25.05 -10.11
CA ALA A 100 -3.13 -24.04 -11.13
C ALA A 100 -1.85 -23.23 -10.85
N PHE A 101 -1.53 -22.99 -9.59
CA PHE A 101 -0.32 -22.25 -9.22
C PHE A 101 0.94 -23.05 -9.56
N ALA A 102 0.95 -24.34 -9.29
CA ALA A 102 2.02 -25.25 -9.70
C ALA A 102 2.20 -25.28 -11.23
N VAL A 103 1.12 -25.44 -12.00
CA VAL A 103 1.20 -25.53 -13.48
C VAL A 103 1.71 -24.21 -14.09
N HIS A 104 1.25 -23.06 -13.57
CA HIS A 104 1.69 -21.76 -14.02
C HIS A 104 2.98 -21.26 -13.34
N ARG A 105 3.60 -22.09 -12.48
CA ARG A 105 4.82 -21.80 -11.72
C ARG A 105 4.70 -20.51 -10.90
N VAL A 106 3.51 -20.22 -10.37
CA VAL A 106 3.25 -19.07 -9.51
C VAL A 106 3.98 -19.23 -8.19
N ASP A 107 4.03 -20.44 -7.62
CA ASP A 107 4.73 -20.71 -6.36
C ASP A 107 6.22 -20.38 -6.43
N GLU A 108 6.86 -20.72 -7.55
CA GLU A 108 8.26 -20.37 -7.80
C GLU A 108 8.46 -18.85 -7.88
N GLN A 109 7.50 -18.14 -8.49
CA GLN A 109 7.53 -16.70 -8.57
C GLN A 109 7.27 -16.05 -7.21
N LEU A 110 6.40 -16.62 -6.38
CA LEU A 110 6.15 -16.18 -5.01
C LEU A 110 7.40 -16.37 -4.14
N ALA A 111 8.03 -17.53 -4.20
CA ALA A 111 9.29 -17.81 -3.51
C ALA A 111 10.37 -16.80 -3.91
N LYS A 112 10.56 -16.58 -5.22
CA LYS A 112 11.49 -15.56 -5.74
C LYS A 112 11.07 -14.13 -5.35
N GLY A 113 9.77 -13.88 -5.20
CA GLY A 113 9.21 -12.61 -4.75
C GLY A 113 9.51 -12.31 -3.28
N MET A 114 9.85 -13.32 -2.47
CA MET A 114 10.25 -13.15 -1.07
C MET A 114 11.76 -13.03 -0.90
N ASP A 115 12.55 -13.39 -1.92
CA ASP A 115 14.01 -13.29 -1.86
C ASP A 115 14.47 -11.85 -1.63
N ARG A 116 15.49 -11.69 -0.77
CA ARG A 116 16.14 -10.40 -0.51
C ARG A 116 16.79 -9.80 -1.77
N LYS A 117 17.30 -10.66 -2.66
CA LYS A 117 18.04 -10.26 -3.87
C LYS A 117 17.20 -10.54 -5.12
N VAL A 118 17.02 -9.52 -5.95
CA VAL A 118 16.31 -9.62 -7.24
C VAL A 118 17.31 -9.43 -8.38
N TRP A 119 17.31 -10.32 -9.35
CA TRP A 119 18.21 -10.22 -10.50
C TRP A 119 17.57 -9.45 -11.65
N LEU A 120 18.34 -8.54 -12.24
CA LEU A 120 17.96 -7.78 -13.42
C LEU A 120 18.32 -8.57 -14.70
N PRO A 121 17.50 -8.54 -15.76
CA PRO A 121 17.83 -9.09 -17.08
C PRO A 121 19.26 -8.79 -17.58
N SER A 122 19.78 -7.58 -17.38
CA SER A 122 21.16 -7.22 -17.79
C SER A 122 22.25 -7.85 -16.92
N GLY A 123 21.92 -8.59 -15.86
CA GLY A 123 22.89 -9.25 -14.98
C GLY A 123 23.25 -8.43 -13.72
N GLY A 124 22.67 -7.24 -13.57
CA GLY A 124 22.65 -6.50 -12.31
C GLY A 124 21.72 -7.13 -11.27
N SER A 125 21.60 -6.50 -10.11
CA SER A 125 20.70 -6.96 -9.07
C SER A 125 20.25 -5.87 -8.11
N LEU A 126 19.02 -5.98 -7.63
CA LEU A 126 18.49 -5.20 -6.53
C LEU A 126 18.64 -5.98 -5.23
N VAL A 127 18.94 -5.27 -4.14
CA VAL A 127 18.89 -5.79 -2.78
C VAL A 127 17.84 -5.00 -2.02
N ILE A 128 16.80 -5.68 -1.56
CA ILE A 128 15.66 -5.05 -0.87
C ILE A 128 15.75 -5.36 0.61
N ASP A 129 16.08 -4.36 1.41
CA ASP A 129 16.20 -4.45 2.86
C ASP A 129 15.05 -3.72 3.54
N ARG A 130 14.34 -4.47 4.37
CA ARG A 130 13.29 -3.92 5.22
C ARG A 130 13.85 -3.64 6.60
N THR A 131 13.70 -2.40 7.04
CA THR A 131 13.98 -1.99 8.42
C THR A 131 12.68 -1.78 9.19
N GLU A 132 12.79 -1.34 10.44
CA GLU A 132 11.64 -0.99 11.27
C GLU A 132 10.82 0.17 10.69
N ALA A 133 11.50 1.22 10.22
CA ALA A 133 10.85 2.47 9.81
C ALA A 133 10.71 2.63 8.29
N MET A 134 11.62 2.05 7.51
CA MET A 134 11.70 2.26 6.06
C MET A 134 12.19 1.03 5.30
N THR A 135 11.97 1.01 3.99
CA THR A 135 12.56 0.02 3.08
C THR A 135 13.68 0.68 2.28
N VAL A 136 14.84 0.03 2.24
CA VAL A 136 16.00 0.49 1.47
C VAL A 136 16.19 -0.47 0.30
N ILE A 137 16.42 0.08 -0.89
CA ILE A 137 16.68 -0.70 -2.11
C ILE A 137 18.02 -0.26 -2.68
N ASP A 138 18.95 -1.21 -2.78
CA ASP A 138 20.30 -1.00 -3.31
C ASP A 138 20.44 -1.61 -4.71
N VAL A 139 21.04 -0.86 -5.64
CA VAL A 139 21.21 -1.27 -7.04
C VAL A 139 22.66 -1.65 -7.32
N ASN A 140 22.87 -2.87 -7.83
CA ASN A 140 24.20 -3.37 -8.21
C ASN A 140 24.27 -3.68 -9.71
N THR A 141 25.41 -3.40 -10.34
CA THR A 141 25.66 -3.71 -11.78
C THR A 141 26.01 -5.19 -12.04
N GLY A 142 26.32 -5.97 -10.99
CA GLY A 142 26.61 -7.39 -11.10
C GLY A 142 27.80 -7.71 -12.02
N LYS A 143 27.75 -8.85 -12.74
CA LYS A 143 28.85 -9.31 -13.62
C LYS A 143 28.86 -8.61 -14.99
N PHE A 144 27.90 -7.76 -15.27
CA PHE A 144 27.78 -7.10 -16.56
C PHE A 144 28.56 -5.78 -16.54
N THR A 145 29.86 -5.86 -16.80
CA THR A 145 30.74 -4.70 -16.99
C THR A 145 30.88 -4.29 -18.46
N GLY A 146 29.96 -4.75 -19.32
CA GLY A 146 29.82 -4.32 -20.71
C GLY A 146 30.73 -5.06 -21.71
N ALA A 147 30.10 -5.75 -22.67
CA ALA A 147 30.75 -6.13 -23.92
C ALA A 147 30.67 -4.93 -24.89
N GLY A 148 31.48 -3.89 -24.68
CA GLY A 148 31.78 -2.88 -25.73
C GLY A 148 31.08 -1.52 -25.66
N GLY A 149 30.76 -0.98 -24.48
CA GLY A 149 30.28 0.41 -24.29
C GLY A 149 31.07 1.15 -23.21
N THR A 150 30.77 2.44 -22.98
CA THR A 150 31.37 3.17 -21.86
C THR A 150 30.80 2.71 -20.52
N LEU A 151 31.57 2.86 -19.44
CA LEU A 151 31.12 2.49 -18.10
C LEU A 151 29.85 3.27 -17.71
N GLU A 152 29.80 4.56 -18.03
CA GLU A 152 28.67 5.44 -17.75
C GLU A 152 27.38 4.95 -18.43
N GLU A 153 27.42 4.60 -19.72
CA GLU A 153 26.25 4.06 -20.44
C GLU A 153 25.73 2.76 -19.81
N THR A 154 26.66 1.90 -19.35
CA THR A 154 26.31 0.64 -18.69
C THR A 154 25.62 0.89 -17.35
N VAL A 155 26.12 1.85 -16.56
CA VAL A 155 25.52 2.27 -15.29
C VAL A 155 24.13 2.86 -15.52
N THR A 156 23.99 3.81 -16.45
CA THR A 156 22.70 4.44 -16.75
C THR A 156 21.67 3.42 -17.20
N ARG A 157 22.04 2.48 -18.10
CA ARG A 157 21.13 1.41 -18.53
C ARG A 157 20.73 0.50 -17.37
N ASN A 158 21.65 0.13 -16.49
CA ASN A 158 21.34 -0.70 -15.33
C ASN A 158 20.39 0.03 -14.36
N ASN A 159 20.59 1.34 -14.12
CA ASN A 159 19.71 2.14 -13.27
C ASN A 159 18.31 2.33 -13.88
N LEU A 160 18.19 2.45 -15.20
CA LEU A 160 16.89 2.50 -15.89
C LEU A 160 16.09 1.21 -15.70
N GLU A 161 16.75 0.08 -15.92
CA GLU A 161 16.16 -1.25 -15.71
C GLU A 161 15.83 -1.49 -14.24
N ALA A 162 16.69 -1.03 -13.33
CA ALA A 162 16.44 -1.05 -11.90
C ALA A 162 15.19 -0.23 -11.54
N ALA A 163 14.99 0.96 -12.12
CA ALA A 163 13.81 1.77 -11.84
C ALA A 163 12.51 1.05 -12.23
N GLU A 164 12.48 0.40 -13.39
CA GLU A 164 11.32 -0.41 -13.82
C GLU A 164 11.06 -1.59 -12.88
N GLU A 165 12.12 -2.33 -12.54
CA GLU A 165 12.03 -3.51 -11.69
C GLU A 165 11.65 -3.14 -10.24
N ILE A 166 12.14 -2.02 -9.71
CA ILE A 166 11.77 -1.50 -8.39
C ILE A 166 10.27 -1.29 -8.33
N VAL A 167 9.68 -0.56 -9.27
CA VAL A 167 8.23 -0.31 -9.28
C VAL A 167 7.44 -1.61 -9.43
N ARG A 168 7.94 -2.58 -10.20
CA ARG A 168 7.36 -3.92 -10.28
C ARG A 168 7.38 -4.62 -8.92
N GLN A 169 8.51 -4.60 -8.21
CA GLN A 169 8.65 -5.22 -6.88
C GLN A 169 7.82 -4.53 -5.80
N LEU A 170 7.71 -3.20 -5.83
CA LEU A 170 6.84 -2.46 -4.90
C LEU A 170 5.39 -2.95 -4.98
N ARG A 171 4.89 -3.22 -6.20
CA ARG A 171 3.55 -3.74 -6.44
C ARG A 171 3.42 -5.21 -6.05
N LEU A 172 4.35 -6.06 -6.46
CA LEU A 172 4.27 -7.50 -6.17
C LEU A 172 4.43 -7.84 -4.69
N ARG A 173 5.28 -7.09 -3.97
CA ARG A 173 5.53 -7.30 -2.54
C ARG A 173 4.61 -6.48 -1.64
N ASP A 174 3.74 -5.66 -2.22
CA ASP A 174 2.97 -4.58 -1.56
C ASP A 174 3.82 -3.80 -0.54
N ILE A 175 4.97 -3.29 -0.96
CA ILE A 175 5.84 -2.48 -0.12
C ILE A 175 5.24 -1.09 0.03
N GLY A 176 5.09 -0.62 1.25
CA GLY A 176 4.61 0.73 1.55
C GLY A 176 5.26 1.34 2.79
N GLY A 177 5.08 2.64 2.96
CA GLY A 177 5.80 3.49 3.91
C GLY A 177 6.87 4.32 3.20
N ILE A 178 7.93 4.65 3.95
CA ILE A 178 9.09 5.36 3.42
C ILE A 178 9.98 4.36 2.69
N ILE A 179 10.35 4.68 1.46
CA ILE A 179 11.22 3.88 0.61
C ILE A 179 12.40 4.77 0.18
N VAL A 180 13.61 4.25 0.33
CA VAL A 180 14.85 4.90 -0.09
C VAL A 180 15.53 4.01 -1.13
N ILE A 181 15.87 4.59 -2.28
CA ILE A 181 16.51 3.88 -3.39
C ILE A 181 17.92 4.46 -3.56
N ASP A 182 18.91 3.58 -3.50
CA ASP A 182 20.31 3.86 -3.74
C ASP A 182 20.68 3.39 -5.15
N PHE A 183 20.60 4.31 -6.11
CA PHE A 183 21.05 4.05 -7.48
C PHE A 183 22.57 4.16 -7.55
N ILE A 184 23.17 3.45 -8.50
CA ILE A 184 24.60 3.57 -8.74
C ILE A 184 24.94 5.00 -9.17
N ASP A 185 26.02 5.55 -8.63
CA ASP A 185 26.51 6.89 -8.94
C ASP A 185 26.60 7.15 -10.45
N MET A 186 26.02 8.27 -10.88
CA MET A 186 26.07 8.75 -12.27
C MET A 186 26.75 10.11 -12.30
N VAL A 187 27.68 10.30 -13.22
CA VAL A 187 28.44 11.54 -13.33
C VAL A 187 27.56 12.65 -13.91
N LEU A 188 26.84 12.33 -14.98
CA LEU A 188 26.01 13.30 -15.69
C LEU A 188 24.67 13.49 -14.99
N GLU A 189 24.30 14.76 -14.76
CA GLU A 189 23.00 15.13 -14.19
C GLU A 189 21.85 14.73 -15.13
N SER A 190 22.05 14.82 -16.44
CA SER A 190 21.08 14.36 -17.43
C SER A 190 20.75 12.87 -17.31
N ASN A 191 21.71 12.03 -16.89
CA ASN A 191 21.47 10.61 -16.66
C ASN A 191 20.64 10.39 -15.38
N ARG A 192 20.90 11.18 -14.33
CA ARG A 192 20.10 11.18 -13.08
C ARG A 192 18.65 11.55 -13.34
N ASP A 193 18.43 12.63 -14.09
CA ASP A 193 17.09 13.10 -14.46
C ASP A 193 16.35 12.05 -15.29
N LEU A 194 17.06 11.38 -16.21
CA LEU A 194 16.49 10.34 -17.05
C LEU A 194 16.02 9.13 -16.22
N VAL A 195 16.81 8.69 -15.24
CA VAL A 195 16.42 7.61 -14.30
C VAL A 195 15.23 8.03 -13.43
N LEU A 196 15.24 9.25 -12.88
CA LEU A 196 14.13 9.77 -12.08
C LEU A 196 12.83 9.85 -12.89
N ARG A 197 12.92 10.35 -14.14
CA ARG A 197 11.78 10.44 -15.05
C ARG A 197 11.23 9.05 -15.37
N ARG A 198 12.11 8.07 -15.61
CA ARG A 198 11.68 6.68 -15.84
C ARG A 198 10.99 6.08 -14.62
N LEU A 199 11.50 6.34 -13.41
CA LEU A 199 10.87 5.89 -12.17
C LEU A 199 9.46 6.47 -12.03
N VAL A 200 9.29 7.77 -12.26
CA VAL A 200 7.99 8.45 -12.20
C VAL A 200 7.02 7.94 -13.26
N GLU A 201 7.48 7.72 -14.50
CA GLU A 201 6.66 7.10 -15.56
C GLU A 201 6.14 5.71 -15.17
N CYS A 202 7.01 4.89 -14.59
CA CYS A 202 6.63 3.55 -14.14
C CYS A 202 5.64 3.61 -12.97
N LEU A 203 5.86 4.53 -12.04
CA LEU A 203 4.96 4.77 -10.91
C LEU A 203 3.59 5.30 -11.35
N GLY A 204 3.49 5.97 -12.50
CA GLY A 204 2.21 6.39 -13.08
C GLY A 204 1.22 5.23 -13.31
N ARG A 205 1.71 3.99 -13.41
CA ARG A 205 0.89 2.77 -13.51
C ARG A 205 0.61 2.10 -12.16
N ASP A 206 1.11 2.63 -11.06
CA ASP A 206 0.82 2.15 -9.71
C ASP A 206 -0.48 2.78 -9.20
N ARG A 207 -1.47 1.94 -8.91
CA ARG A 207 -2.77 2.37 -8.37
C ARG A 207 -2.67 2.87 -6.93
N THR A 208 -1.60 2.51 -6.23
CA THR A 208 -1.37 2.94 -4.86
C THR A 208 -0.83 4.35 -4.83
N LYS A 209 -1.44 5.22 -4.00
CA LYS A 209 -0.96 6.60 -3.82
C LYS A 209 0.51 6.59 -3.41
N HIS A 210 1.32 7.29 -4.18
CA HIS A 210 2.75 7.42 -3.97
C HIS A 210 3.16 8.87 -4.17
N GLN A 211 4.29 9.23 -3.59
CA GLN A 211 4.92 10.54 -3.76
C GLN A 211 6.41 10.34 -3.83
N VAL A 212 7.03 10.79 -4.92
CA VAL A 212 8.49 10.82 -5.08
C VAL A 212 8.98 12.19 -4.60
N ALA A 213 9.95 12.19 -3.70
CA ALA A 213 10.65 13.39 -3.27
C ALA A 213 11.91 13.59 -4.14
N GLU A 214 12.54 14.76 -3.99
CA GLU A 214 13.77 15.08 -4.70
C GLU A 214 14.93 14.13 -4.33
N VAL A 215 15.93 14.07 -5.22
CA VAL A 215 17.18 13.36 -4.97
C VAL A 215 17.93 14.08 -3.86
N THR A 216 18.38 13.32 -2.85
CA THR A 216 19.18 13.89 -1.77
C THR A 216 20.55 14.34 -2.27
N SER A 217 21.24 15.16 -1.47
CA SER A 217 22.65 15.49 -1.71
C SER A 217 23.59 14.28 -1.72
N LEU A 218 23.13 13.14 -1.19
CA LEU A 218 23.86 11.86 -1.17
C LEU A 218 23.53 10.98 -2.38
N GLY A 219 22.72 11.43 -3.34
CA GLY A 219 22.34 10.64 -4.52
C GLY A 219 21.16 9.68 -4.31
N LEU A 220 20.64 9.58 -3.08
CA LEU A 220 19.51 8.72 -2.75
C LEU A 220 18.19 9.31 -3.25
N VAL A 221 17.32 8.47 -3.82
CA VAL A 221 15.94 8.83 -4.17
C VAL A 221 15.02 8.42 -3.03
N GLN A 222 14.22 9.36 -2.53
CA GLN A 222 13.24 9.10 -1.48
C GLN A 222 11.83 9.10 -2.04
N MET A 223 10.99 8.19 -1.57
CA MET A 223 9.57 8.20 -1.90
C MET A 223 8.72 7.67 -0.75
N THR A 224 7.44 7.99 -0.78
CA THR A 224 6.44 7.35 0.06
C THR A 224 5.42 6.62 -0.80
N ARG A 225 4.95 5.48 -0.32
CA ARG A 225 3.86 4.71 -0.94
C ARG A 225 2.88 4.29 0.14
N LYS A 226 1.58 4.53 -0.06
CA LYS A 226 0.55 4.18 0.93
C LYS A 226 0.56 2.66 1.18
N ARG A 227 0.47 2.24 2.46
CA ARG A 227 0.25 0.81 2.79
C ARG A 227 -1.22 0.45 2.57
N VAL A 228 -1.46 -0.60 1.77
CA VAL A 228 -2.82 -1.07 1.43
C VAL A 228 -3.13 -2.38 2.15
N GLY A 229 -2.16 -3.30 2.26
CA GLY A 229 -2.31 -4.55 3.00
C GLY A 229 -1.08 -4.94 3.80
N GLN A 230 -1.07 -6.21 4.21
CA GLN A 230 0.08 -6.88 4.79
C GLN A 230 0.97 -7.34 3.62
N GLY A 231 2.18 -6.77 3.52
CA GLY A 231 3.08 -7.05 2.39
C GLY A 231 3.40 -8.53 2.24
N LEU A 232 3.83 -8.96 1.05
CA LEU A 232 4.03 -10.39 0.72
C LEU A 232 4.88 -11.13 1.76
N VAL A 233 6.04 -10.56 2.10
CA VAL A 233 6.94 -11.17 3.10
C VAL A 233 6.26 -11.25 4.47
N GLU A 234 5.48 -10.25 4.88
CA GLU A 234 4.81 -10.29 6.19
C GLU A 234 3.69 -11.33 6.28
N ALA A 235 3.05 -11.63 5.14
CA ALA A 235 1.97 -12.61 5.06
C ALA A 235 2.50 -14.05 5.12
N PHE A 236 3.68 -14.29 4.55
CA PHE A 236 4.29 -15.62 4.46
C PHE A 236 5.47 -15.85 5.40
N SER A 237 5.74 -14.92 6.33
CA SER A 237 6.86 -15.06 7.25
C SER A 237 6.56 -14.70 8.70
N GLU A 238 7.33 -15.34 9.57
CA GLU A 238 7.39 -15.04 11.00
C GLU A 238 8.77 -14.55 11.41
N THR A 239 8.80 -13.81 12.52
CA THR A 239 10.02 -13.27 13.09
C THR A 239 10.92 -14.42 13.58
N CYS A 240 12.17 -14.46 13.13
CA CYS A 240 13.09 -15.50 13.59
C CYS A 240 13.46 -15.30 15.07
N GLU A 241 13.12 -16.29 15.91
CA GLU A 241 13.36 -16.28 17.36
C GLU A 241 14.86 -16.31 17.71
N HIS A 242 15.68 -16.99 16.90
CA HIS A 242 17.11 -17.10 17.15
C HIS A 242 17.85 -15.77 17.01
N CYS A 243 17.49 -14.98 16.00
CA CYS A 243 18.13 -13.68 15.75
C CYS A 243 17.33 -12.50 16.31
N LYS A 244 16.22 -12.77 17.02
CA LYS A 244 15.31 -11.78 17.61
C LYS A 244 14.82 -10.74 16.60
N GLY A 245 14.40 -11.21 15.43
CA GLY A 245 13.82 -10.37 14.38
C GLY A 245 14.80 -9.64 13.46
N ARG A 246 16.10 -9.93 13.53
CA ARG A 246 17.04 -9.54 12.46
C ARG A 246 16.76 -10.21 11.10
N GLY A 247 15.99 -11.28 11.10
CA GLY A 247 15.57 -12.04 9.92
C GLY A 247 14.22 -12.69 10.16
N PHE A 248 13.73 -13.39 9.15
CA PHE A 248 12.41 -14.00 9.14
C PHE A 248 12.47 -15.43 8.57
N ILE A 249 11.52 -16.26 8.97
CA ILE A 249 11.33 -17.63 8.47
C ILE A 249 10.20 -17.58 7.46
N VAL A 250 10.45 -18.04 6.23
CA VAL A 250 9.46 -18.04 5.14
C VAL A 250 8.75 -19.38 5.07
N HIS A 251 7.44 -19.34 4.90
CA HIS A 251 6.58 -20.49 4.70
C HIS A 251 6.03 -20.54 3.27
N THR A 252 5.61 -21.72 2.83
CA THR A 252 4.99 -21.92 1.51
C THR A 252 3.53 -21.45 1.48
N GLU A 253 2.86 -21.49 2.63
CA GLU A 253 1.47 -21.06 2.78
C GLU A 253 1.41 -19.75 3.60
N PRO A 254 0.42 -18.87 3.33
CA PRO A 254 0.22 -17.67 4.13
C PRO A 254 -0.06 -18.04 5.59
N LEU A 255 0.54 -17.28 6.51
CA LEU A 255 0.22 -17.38 7.92
C LEU A 255 -1.10 -16.64 8.18
N GLU A 256 -2.14 -17.35 8.61
CA GLU A 256 -3.37 -16.74 9.10
C GLU A 256 -3.08 -16.00 10.42
N LYS A 257 -2.68 -14.73 10.34
CA LYS A 257 -2.71 -13.86 11.52
C LYS A 257 -4.17 -13.51 11.77
N GLY A 258 -4.83 -14.29 12.64
CA GLY A 258 -6.22 -14.11 13.03
C GLY A 258 -6.56 -12.64 13.31
N GLY A 259 -7.31 -12.03 12.39
CA GLY A 259 -7.84 -10.69 12.56
C GLY A 259 -9.09 -10.73 13.43
N SER A 260 -8.92 -10.71 14.76
CA SER A 260 -9.81 -10.09 15.75
C SER A 260 -9.41 -10.55 17.16
N GLY A 261 -8.80 -9.67 17.94
CA GLY A 261 -8.51 -9.95 19.35
C GLY A 261 -8.14 -8.67 20.05
N HIS A 262 -9.11 -8.09 20.76
CA HIS A 262 -8.82 -7.23 21.90
C HIS A 262 -7.74 -7.90 22.73
N ALA A 263 -6.76 -7.11 23.19
CA ALA A 263 -5.79 -7.55 24.18
C ALA A 263 -6.52 -8.04 25.44
N GLU A 264 -6.78 -9.34 25.51
CA GLU A 264 -7.12 -10.01 26.76
C GLU A 264 -5.81 -10.22 27.51
N THR A 265 -5.60 -9.37 28.52
CA THR A 265 -4.63 -9.62 29.58
C THR A 265 -4.98 -10.95 30.25
N PRO A 266 -4.02 -11.87 30.43
CA PRO A 266 -4.29 -13.10 31.16
C PRO A 266 -4.46 -12.79 32.64
N ASP A 267 -5.66 -13.05 33.14
CA ASP A 267 -6.04 -13.08 34.55
C ASP A 267 -5.26 -14.19 35.26
N ALA A 268 -4.30 -13.80 36.10
CA ALA A 268 -3.55 -14.72 36.95
C ALA A 268 -4.34 -14.94 38.24
N GLY A 269 -4.97 -16.12 38.30
CA GLY A 269 -5.74 -16.61 39.42
C GLY A 269 -5.01 -16.64 40.76
N ALA A 270 -5.83 -16.51 41.80
CA ALA A 270 -5.52 -16.48 43.21
C ALA A 270 -4.81 -17.74 43.75
N ALA A 271 -3.90 -17.52 44.71
CA ALA A 271 -3.59 -18.49 45.77
C ALA A 271 -3.03 -17.80 47.04
N ALA A 272 -3.85 -17.82 48.09
CA ALA A 272 -3.58 -18.05 49.51
C ALA A 272 -2.38 -17.41 50.26
N GLY A 273 -2.68 -16.83 51.44
CA GLY A 273 -1.84 -17.03 52.64
C GLY A 273 -1.54 -15.81 53.53
N ASP A 274 -2.34 -15.66 54.59
CA ASP A 274 -2.06 -15.11 55.94
C ASP A 274 -0.74 -14.35 56.24
N ALA A 275 -0.85 -13.11 56.78
CA ALA A 275 -0.29 -12.74 58.10
C ALA A 275 -0.42 -11.24 58.46
N LYS A 276 -0.59 -11.03 59.77
CA LYS A 276 -0.85 -9.81 60.57
C LYS A 276 0.34 -8.82 60.68
N ARG A 277 -0.01 -7.56 61.03
CA ARG A 277 0.78 -6.49 61.74
C ARG A 277 1.83 -5.76 60.88
N THR A 278 2.04 -4.43 60.91
CA THR A 278 1.95 -3.40 61.96
C THR A 278 2.01 -1.98 61.34
N ARG A 279 1.47 -0.98 62.07
CA ARG A 279 1.65 0.47 61.83
C ARG A 279 3.13 0.88 61.82
N ARG A 280 3.56 1.67 60.83
CA ARG A 280 4.50 2.79 61.04
C ARG A 280 4.33 3.89 59.98
N LYS A 281 4.27 5.11 60.50
CA LYS A 281 4.09 6.40 59.84
C LYS A 281 5.49 6.96 59.52
N ARG A 282 5.72 7.52 58.31
CA ARG A 282 6.37 8.84 58.06
C ARG A 282 7.02 8.98 56.66
N ALA A 283 6.66 10.11 56.04
CA ALA A 283 7.40 10.99 55.12
C ALA A 283 7.65 10.59 53.64
N THR A 284 6.79 11.14 52.78
CA THR A 284 7.10 12.08 51.68
C THR A 284 8.45 11.99 50.97
N ARG A 285 8.39 11.60 49.68
CA ARG A 285 9.06 12.34 48.60
C ARG A 285 8.33 12.14 47.28
N SER A 286 8.09 13.27 46.61
CA SER A 286 7.20 13.51 45.48
C SER A 286 7.69 12.88 44.17
N ALA A 287 6.76 12.42 43.34
CA ALA A 287 6.92 12.28 41.90
C ALA A 287 5.66 12.90 41.25
N GLU A 288 5.88 13.82 40.32
CA GLU A 288 4.87 14.64 39.65
C GLU A 288 4.02 13.80 38.67
N PRO A 289 2.71 14.09 38.52
CA PRO A 289 1.91 13.55 37.44
C PRO A 289 2.13 14.35 36.15
N VAL A 290 2.44 13.63 35.06
CA VAL A 290 2.51 14.15 33.68
C VAL A 290 1.09 14.58 33.26
N PRO A 291 0.91 15.78 32.68
CA PRO A 291 -0.42 16.25 32.29
C PRO A 291 -0.93 15.53 31.04
N HIS A 292 -2.13 14.96 31.13
CA HIS A 292 -2.89 14.57 29.95
C HIS A 292 -3.27 15.84 29.17
N LEU A 293 -2.80 15.95 27.92
CA LEU A 293 -3.29 16.94 26.96
C LEU A 293 -4.70 16.53 26.52
N GLU A 294 -5.72 17.23 27.00
CA GLU A 294 -7.06 17.14 26.45
C GLU A 294 -7.10 17.80 25.06
N LEU A 295 -7.49 17.01 24.05
CA LEU A 295 -7.79 17.53 22.72
C LEU A 295 -9.03 18.44 22.80
N PRO A 296 -9.01 19.63 22.15
CA PRO A 296 -10.17 20.53 22.16
C PRO A 296 -11.37 19.87 21.47
N LYS A 297 -12.48 19.74 22.18
CA LYS A 297 -13.75 19.30 21.59
C LYS A 297 -14.30 20.44 20.74
N LEU A 298 -14.54 20.17 19.45
CA LEU A 298 -15.21 21.13 18.56
C LEU A 298 -16.64 21.38 19.07
N PRO A 299 -17.07 22.65 19.21
CA PRO A 299 -18.40 22.96 19.71
C PRO A 299 -19.49 22.54 18.71
N GLU A 300 -20.53 21.90 19.24
CA GLU A 300 -21.72 21.50 18.48
C GLU A 300 -22.68 22.70 18.31
N GLY A 301 -23.17 22.90 17.08
CA GLY A 301 -24.10 23.98 16.73
C GLY A 301 -23.46 25.21 16.06
N ASN A 302 -24.30 26.08 15.48
CA ASN A 302 -23.91 27.33 14.81
C ASN A 302 -23.59 28.42 15.83
N SER A 303 -22.49 28.27 16.57
CA SER A 303 -22.01 29.29 17.51
C SER A 303 -21.10 30.32 16.82
N PRO A 304 -21.02 31.58 17.33
CA PRO A 304 -20.16 32.64 16.77
C PRO A 304 -18.66 32.29 16.78
N GLU A 305 -18.24 31.38 17.67
CA GLU A 305 -16.86 30.88 17.73
C GLU A 305 -16.50 30.02 16.52
N ARG A 306 -17.46 29.30 15.93
CA ARG A 306 -17.25 28.49 14.72
C ARG A 306 -17.14 29.35 13.47
N GLU A 307 -17.82 30.50 13.44
CA GLU A 307 -17.64 31.51 12.39
C GLU A 307 -16.25 32.16 12.46
N ALA A 308 -15.75 32.44 13.67
CA ALA A 308 -14.37 32.91 13.85
C ALA A 308 -13.34 31.87 13.37
N VAL A 309 -13.53 30.59 13.68
CA VAL A 309 -12.66 29.50 13.20
C VAL A 309 -12.72 29.36 11.67
N LYS A 310 -13.92 29.46 11.07
CA LYS A 310 -14.08 29.47 9.60
C LYS A 310 -13.41 30.68 8.95
N ALA A 311 -13.54 31.86 9.54
CA ALA A 311 -12.89 33.07 9.04
C ALA A 311 -11.37 32.93 9.08
N THR A 312 -10.83 32.38 10.16
CA THR A 312 -9.38 32.15 10.32
C THR A 312 -8.87 31.12 9.29
N LEU A 313 -9.61 30.03 9.08
CA LEU A 313 -9.29 29.02 8.06
C LEU A 313 -9.37 29.58 6.63
N ALA A 314 -10.33 30.46 6.35
CA ALA A 314 -10.43 31.15 5.06
C ALA A 314 -9.25 32.09 4.82
N THR A 315 -8.77 32.80 5.86
CA THR A 315 -7.56 33.63 5.78
C THR A 315 -6.31 32.78 5.49
N ILE A 316 -6.19 31.61 6.12
CA ILE A 316 -5.07 30.68 5.87
C ILE A 316 -5.13 30.14 4.43
N ALA A 317 -6.32 29.78 3.94
CA ALA A 317 -6.50 29.31 2.57
C ALA A 317 -6.19 30.40 1.53
N ALA A 318 -6.57 31.65 1.79
CA ALA A 318 -6.25 32.79 0.93
C ALA A 318 -4.73 33.07 0.90
N ALA A 319 -4.05 32.98 2.04
CA ALA A 319 -2.60 33.12 2.12
C ALA A 319 -1.86 32.00 1.34
N ALA A 320 -2.37 30.77 1.40
CA ALA A 320 -1.83 29.65 0.64
C ALA A 320 -2.03 29.80 -0.88
N ALA A 321 -3.17 30.35 -1.31
CA ALA A 321 -3.43 30.64 -2.72
C ALA A 321 -2.49 31.74 -3.27
N HIS A 322 -2.24 32.80 -2.50
CA HIS A 322 -1.30 33.86 -2.89
C HIS A 322 0.16 33.39 -2.97
N ALA A 323 0.56 32.42 -2.16
CA ALA A 323 1.89 31.80 -2.26
C ALA A 323 2.05 30.95 -3.53
N HIS A 324 0.95 30.41 -4.06
CA HIS A 324 0.95 29.59 -5.26
C HIS A 324 1.00 30.41 -6.57
N ASP A 325 0.45 31.64 -6.58
CA ASP A 325 0.52 32.54 -7.74
C ASP A 325 1.91 33.20 -7.91
N GLN A 326 2.64 33.44 -6.82
CA GLN A 326 4.00 34.01 -6.90
C GLN A 326 5.05 33.02 -7.45
N ALA A 327 4.75 31.71 -7.43
CA ALA A 327 5.62 30.67 -7.98
C ALA A 327 5.44 30.45 -9.50
N ALA A 328 4.50 31.14 -10.14
CA ALA A 328 4.10 30.89 -11.53
C ALA A 328 4.52 31.97 -12.56
N MET A 329 5.42 32.90 -12.23
CA MET A 329 6.03 33.80 -13.23
C MET A 329 7.37 33.25 -13.75
N PRO A 330 7.58 33.16 -15.09
CA PRO A 330 8.89 32.81 -15.65
C PRO A 330 9.86 34.00 -15.49
N PRO A 331 11.19 33.76 -15.44
CA PRO A 331 12.17 34.83 -15.34
C PRO A 331 12.15 35.68 -16.62
N ALA A 332 12.15 37.00 -16.44
CA ALA A 332 12.29 37.96 -17.53
C ALA A 332 13.71 37.89 -18.12
N ASP A 333 13.78 37.83 -19.45
CA ASP A 333 15.03 37.92 -20.22
C ASP A 333 15.83 39.17 -19.84
N ALA A 334 17.11 38.95 -19.51
CA ALA A 334 18.10 40.01 -19.35
C ALA A 334 18.91 40.13 -20.65
N GLU A 335 18.54 41.09 -21.50
CA GLU A 335 19.43 41.66 -22.50
C GLU A 335 20.14 42.91 -21.94
N ALA A 336 21.42 43.03 -22.31
CA ALA A 336 22.42 44.11 -22.14
C ALA A 336 23.47 43.90 -21.04
#